data_AF-A0A945Y2T0-F1
#
_entry.id   AF-A0A945Y2T0-F1
#
_cell.length_a   1.000
_cell.length_b   1.000
_cell.length_c   1.000
_cell.angle_alpha   90.00
_cell.angle_beta   90.00
_cell.angle_gamma   90.00
#
_symmetry.space_group_name_H-M   'P 1'
#
loop_
_entity.id
_entity.type
_entity.pdbx_description
1 polymer ?
#
loop_
_entity_poly.entity_id
_entity_poly.type
_entity_poly.pdbx_seq_one_letter_code
_entity_poly.pdbx_strand_id
1 'polypeptide(L)' 'MRIVSGKYKSKRIIAPDNLPVRPTTDRAKESLFNILENRYFFDSK' A
#
# COMPACT_ATOMS: atom_id res chain seq x y z
N MET A 1 -4.19 8.08 -4.42
CA MET A 1 -3.41 6.87 -4.03
C MET A 1 -4.09 5.63 -4.59
N ARG A 2 -3.43 4.47 -4.66
CA ARG A 2 -4.02 3.21 -5.15
C ARG A 2 -3.54 2.01 -4.33
N ILE A 3 -4.36 0.98 -4.21
CA ILE A 3 -3.97 -0.31 -3.62
C ILE A 3 -3.07 -1.07 -4.60
N VAL A 4 -1.89 -1.53 -4.14
CA VAL A 4 -0.82 -2.06 -5.00
C VAL A 4 -0.88 -3.58 -5.18
N SER A 5 -1.39 -4.33 -4.20
CA SER A 5 -1.47 -5.80 -4.22
C SER A 5 -2.69 -6.32 -3.42
N GLY A 6 -2.91 -7.64 -3.45
CA GLY A 6 -3.99 -8.31 -2.72
C GLY A 6 -5.37 -8.23 -3.38
N LYS A 7 -6.41 -8.64 -2.64
CA LYS A 7 -7.80 -8.74 -3.12
C LYS A 7 -8.36 -7.47 -3.76
N TYR A 8 -7.91 -6.29 -3.32
CA TYR A 8 -8.39 -4.99 -3.80
C TYR A 8 -7.38 -4.26 -4.69
N LYS A 9 -6.44 -4.99 -5.30
CA LYS A 9 -5.44 -4.43 -6.22
C LYS A 9 -6.09 -3.50 -7.25
N SER A 10 -5.41 -2.40 -7.55
CA SER A 10 -5.82 -1.36 -8.49
C SER A 10 -6.97 -0.45 -8.06
N LYS A 11 -7.60 -0.68 -6.89
CA LYS A 11 -8.62 0.24 -6.37
C LYS A 11 -8.00 1.62 -6.08
N ARG A 12 -8.58 2.67 -6.68
CA ARG A 12 -8.17 4.06 -6.43
C ARG A 12 -8.74 4.53 -5.09
N ILE A 13 -7.91 5.20 -4.32
CA ILE A 13 -8.26 5.88 -3.07
C ILE A 13 -8.23 7.38 -3.37
N ILE A 14 -9.40 8.00 -3.28
CA ILE A 14 -9.58 9.44 -3.40
C ILE A 14 -9.23 10.05 -2.05
N ALA A 15 -8.20 10.88 -2.04
CA ALA A 15 -7.82 11.66 -0.86
C ALA A 15 -8.40 13.07 -1.01
N PRO A 16 -8.70 13.78 0.10
CA PRO A 16 -9.02 15.20 0.06
C PRO A 16 -7.85 16.01 -0.52
N ASP A 17 -8.17 17.03 -1.32
CA ASP A 17 -7.18 17.79 -2.10
C ASP A 17 -6.26 18.67 -1.22
N ASN A 18 -6.71 19.07 -0.02
CA ASN A 18 -6.03 20.07 0.82
C ASN A 18 -5.36 19.49 2.09
N LEU A 19 -4.93 18.24 2.05
CA LEU A 19 -4.15 17.70 3.17
C LEU A 19 -2.70 18.24 3.09
N PRO A 20 -2.15 18.86 4.16
CA PRO A 20 -0.77 19.33 4.20
C PRO A 20 0.21 18.17 4.45
N VAL A 21 0.03 17.05 3.75
CA VAL A 21 0.80 15.82 3.94
C VAL A 21 1.31 15.30 2.60
N ARG A 22 2.53 14.76 2.62
CA ARG A 22 3.15 14.21 1.42
C ARG A 22 2.50 12.85 1.06
N PRO A 23 2.09 12.64 -0.20
CA PRO A 23 1.61 11.34 -0.63
C PRO A 23 2.75 10.30 -0.68
N THR A 24 2.46 9.07 -0.26
CA THR A 24 3.39 7.94 -0.36
C THR A 24 3.42 7.37 -1.78
N THR A 25 4.59 7.02 -2.30
CA THR A 25 4.75 6.41 -3.64
C THR A 25 4.34 4.94 -3.66
N ASP A 26 3.99 4.42 -4.84
CA ASP A 26 3.68 2.99 -5.01
C ASP A 26 4.89 2.11 -4.65
N ARG A 27 6.11 2.51 -5.05
CA ARG A 27 7.36 1.81 -4.70
C ARG A 27 7.60 1.70 -3.20
N ALA A 28 7.34 2.76 -2.44
CA ALA A 28 7.51 2.73 -0.97
C ALA A 28 6.56 1.72 -0.32
N LYS A 29 5.32 1.64 -0.80
CA LYS A 29 4.35 0.63 -0.33
C LYS A 29 4.81 -0.79 -0.67
N GLU A 30 5.25 -1.04 -1.90
CA GLU A 30 5.76 -2.36 -2.31
C GLU A 30 6.95 -2.81 -1.46
N SER A 31 7.93 -1.93 -1.24
CA SER A 31 9.09 -2.24 -0.40
C SER A 31 8.67 -2.57 1.04
N LEU A 32 7.72 -1.83 1.62
CA LEU A 32 7.22 -2.11 2.96
C LEU A 32 6.52 -3.47 3.04
N PHE A 33 5.62 -3.77 2.10
CA PHE A 33 4.93 -5.07 2.09
C PHE A 33 5.89 -6.23 1.84
N ASN A 34 6.92 -6.04 1.02
CA ASN A 34 7.97 -7.05 0.83
C ASN A 34 8.73 -7.31 2.16
N ILE A 35 9.08 -6.26 2.91
CA ILE A 35 9.71 -6.42 4.22
C ILE A 35 8.79 -7.18 5.18
N LEU A 36 7.50 -6.85 5.23
CA LEU A 36 6.54 -7.51 6.11
C LEU A 36 6.36 -8.99 5.75
N GLU A 37 6.27 -9.31 4.46
CA GLU A 37 6.12 -10.69 3.97
C GLU A 37 7.32 -11.58 4.27
N ASN A 38 8.53 -11.01 4.30
CA ASN A 38 9.72 -11.76 4.69
C ASN A 38 9.93 -11.85 6.21
N ARG A 39 9.26 -11.00 7.01
CA ARG A 39 9.39 -11.00 8.47
C ARG A 39 8.31 -11.78 9.19
N TYR A 40 7.13 -11.89 8.61
CA TYR A 40 5.97 -12.52 9.24
C TYR A 40 5.38 -13.56 8.32
N PHE A 41 5.00 -14.70 8.91
CA PHE A 41 4.17 -15.68 8.22
C PHE A 41 2.70 -15.24 8.33
N PHE A 42 2.05 -15.05 7.18
CA PHE A 42 0.64 -14.75 7.11
C PHE A 42 -0.12 -16.04 6.81
N ASP A 43 -0.77 -16.63 7.82
CA ASP A 43 -1.52 -17.90 7.71
C ASP A 43 -2.66 -17.86 6.67
N SER A 44 -3.19 -16.67 6.39
CA SER A 44 -4.42 -16.48 5.63
C SER A 44 -4.18 -15.76 4.29
N LYS A 45 -3.32 -16.31 3.44
CA LYS A 45 -3.15 -15.81 2.07
C LYS A 45 -4.14 -16.43 1.10
#